data_AF-E9S9M2-F1
#
_entry.id   AF-E9S9M2-F1
#
_cell.length_a   1.000
_cell.length_b   1.000
_cell.length_c   1.000
_cell.angle_alpha   90.00
_cell.angle_beta   90.00
_cell.angle_gamma   90.00
#
_symmetry.space_group_name_H-M   'P 1'
#
loop_
_entity.id
_entity.type
_entity.pdbx_description
1 polymer ?
#
loop_
_entity_poly.entity_id
_entity_poly.type
_entity_poly.pdbx_seq_one_letter_code
_entity_poly.pdbx_strand_id
1 'polypeptide(L)' 'MCAESSEAHPKSAIQVRNRSMIDRADLVVCCIQHKSGGAYATIRYAEKQGKKIVNLADEN' A
#
# COMPACT_ATOMS: atom_id res chain seq x y z
N MET A 1 -6.47 3.91 -14.21
CA MET A 1 -6.83 4.74 -13.03
C MET A 1 -8.04 4.10 -12.38
N CYS A 2 -8.05 3.86 -11.06
CA CYS A 2 -9.21 3.28 -10.38
C CYS A 2 -10.30 4.35 -10.25
N ALA A 3 -11.47 4.11 -10.85
CA ALA A 3 -12.59 5.06 -10.85
C ALA A 3 -13.01 5.48 -9.42
N GLU A 4 -12.90 4.58 -8.45
CA GLU A 4 -13.23 4.83 -7.04
C GLU A 4 -12.33 5.88 -6.35
N SER A 5 -11.12 6.11 -6.86
CA SER A 5 -10.21 7.11 -6.28
C SER A 5 -10.54 8.53 -6.75
N SER A 6 -11.29 8.69 -7.85
CA SER A 6 -11.58 10.02 -8.41
C SER A 6 -12.66 10.77 -7.62
N GLU A 7 -13.52 10.06 -6.89
CA GLU A 7 -14.64 10.63 -6.12
C GLU A 7 -14.32 10.81 -4.62
N ALA A 8 -13.14 10.38 -4.17
CA ALA A 8 -12.76 10.39 -2.76
C ALA A 8 -12.00 11.67 -2.37
N HIS A 9 -12.19 12.14 -1.13
CA HIS A 9 -11.38 13.21 -0.56
C HIS A 9 -9.87 12.89 -0.73
N PRO A 10 -8.99 13.84 -1.09
CA PRO A 10 -7.62 13.53 -1.56
C PRO A 10 -6.80 12.61 -0.64
N LYS A 11 -7.00 12.72 0.68
CA LYS A 11 -6.36 11.85 1.68
C LYS A 11 -6.87 10.39 1.64
N SER A 12 -8.15 10.15 1.39
CA SER A 12 -8.70 8.80 1.27
C SER A 12 -8.48 8.21 -0.12
N ALA A 13 -8.47 9.03 -1.18
CA ALA A 13 -8.20 8.62 -2.56
C ALA A 13 -6.90 7.80 -2.69
N ILE A 14 -5.80 8.28 -2.08
CA ILE A 14 -4.51 7.57 -2.08
C ILE A 14 -4.62 6.20 -1.42
N GLN A 15 -5.33 6.11 -0.28
CA GLN A 15 -5.49 4.85 0.43
C GLN A 15 -6.33 3.84 -0.35
N VAL A 16 -7.42 4.31 -0.98
CA VAL A 16 -8.29 3.47 -1.83
C VAL A 16 -7.51 2.94 -3.03
N ARG A 17 -6.80 3.83 -3.74
CA ARG A 17 -5.95 3.44 -4.88
C ARG A 17 -4.89 2.42 -4.45
N ASN A 18 -4.24 2.64 -3.32
CA ASN A 18 -3.23 1.73 -2.79
C ASN A 18 -3.79 0.35 -2.45
N ARG A 19 -4.93 0.27 -1.77
CA ARG A 19 -5.58 -1.03 -1.48
C ARG A 19 -5.93 -1.78 -2.76
N SER A 20 -6.53 -1.10 -3.73
CA SER A 20 -6.85 -1.70 -5.04
C SER A 20 -5.60 -2.20 -5.79
N MET A 21 -4.45 -1.54 -5.64
CA MET A 21 -3.19 -2.05 -6.20
C MET A 21 -2.72 -3.31 -5.46
N ILE A 22 -2.80 -3.33 -4.12
CA ILE A 22 -2.44 -4.49 -3.30
C ILE A 22 -3.30 -5.70 -3.64
N ASP A 23 -4.61 -5.54 -3.78
CA ASP A 23 -5.54 -6.65 -4.04
C ASP A 23 -5.14 -7.42 -5.32
N ARG A 24 -4.68 -6.68 -6.35
CA ARG A 24 -4.26 -7.21 -7.65
C ARG A 24 -2.80 -7.65 -7.74
N ALA A 25 -1.99 -7.40 -6.72
CA ALA A 25 -0.56 -7.71 -6.76
C ALA A 25 -0.28 -9.11 -6.23
N ASP A 26 0.67 -9.82 -6.85
CA ASP A 26 1.25 -11.07 -6.32
C ASP A 26 2.47 -10.79 -5.42
N LEU A 27 3.19 -9.69 -5.69
CA LEU A 27 4.38 -9.23 -4.97
C LEU A 27 4.29 -7.72 -4.72
N VAL A 28 4.69 -7.30 -3.53
CA VAL A 28 4.74 -5.89 -3.12
C VAL A 28 6.18 -5.53 -2.79
N VAL A 29 6.77 -4.62 -3.57
CA VAL A 29 8.10 -4.05 -3.29
C VAL A 29 7.91 -2.65 -2.70
N CYS A 30 8.54 -2.39 -1.56
CA CYS A 30 8.43 -1.10 -0.87
C CYS A 30 9.75 -0.69 -0.21
N CYS A 31 9.83 0.57 0.25
CA CYS A 31 10.90 1.07 1.09
C CYS A 31 10.28 1.83 2.26
N ILE A 32 9.99 1.12 3.35
CA ILE A 32 9.36 1.66 4.55
C ILE A 32 10.36 1.67 5.70
N GLN A 33 10.73 2.88 6.12
CA GLN A 33 11.66 3.09 7.24
C GLN A 33 10.92 3.37 8.57
N HIS A 34 9.75 4.00 8.51
CA HIS A 34 8.98 4.39 9.69
C HIS A 34 7.67 3.62 9.78
N LYS A 35 7.34 3.13 10.98
CA LYS A 35 6.11 2.39 11.28
C LYS A 35 4.90 3.32 11.49
N SER A 36 4.74 4.32 10.63
CA SER A 36 3.68 5.32 10.71
C SER A 36 3.31 5.89 9.33
N GLY A 37 2.15 6.55 9.24
CA GLY A 37 1.67 7.20 8.01
C GLY A 37 0.96 6.27 7.02
N GLY A 38 0.49 6.86 5.91
CA GLY A 38 -0.35 6.18 4.93
C GLY A 38 0.36 5.07 4.15
N ALA A 39 1.68 5.21 3.91
CA ALA A 39 2.48 4.17 3.26
C ALA A 39 2.60 2.93 4.14
N TYR A 40 2.93 3.10 5.43
CA TYR A 40 2.96 1.98 6.38
C TYR A 40 1.59 1.31 6.52
N ALA A 41 0.49 2.09 6.57
CA ALA A 41 -0.86 1.53 6.59
C ALA A 41 -1.18 0.67 5.36
N THR A 42 -0.60 0.99 4.19
CA THR A 42 -0.73 0.19 2.96
C THR A 42 0.00 -1.15 3.09
N ILE A 43 1.22 -1.17 3.64
CA ILE A 43 1.95 -2.42 3.88
C ILE A 43 1.25 -3.30 4.91
N ARG A 44 0.72 -2.71 5.99
CA ARG A 44 -0.12 -3.45 6.96
C ARG A 44 -1.36 -4.07 6.30
N TYR A 45 -1.91 -3.43 5.28
CA TYR A 45 -2.99 -4.02 4.49
C TYR A 45 -2.49 -5.19 3.63
N ALA A 46 -1.35 -5.05 2.95
CA ALA A 46 -0.72 -6.12 2.18
C ALA A 46 -0.40 -7.37 3.02
N GLU A 47 0.11 -7.17 4.24
CA GLU A 47 0.34 -8.26 5.20
C GLU A 47 -0.96 -9.01 5.54
N LYS A 48 -2.06 -8.28 5.79
CA LYS A 48 -3.38 -8.87 6.06
C LYS A 48 -3.94 -9.62 4.87
N GLN A 49 -3.63 -9.18 3.64
CA GLN A 49 -4.01 -9.88 2.41
C GLN A 49 -3.08 -11.06 2.08
N GLY A 50 -2.10 -11.37 2.94
CA GLY A 50 -1.18 -12.49 2.75
C GLY A 50 -0.23 -12.30 1.56
N LYS A 51 0.03 -11.06 1.15
CA LYS A 51 0.88 -10.79 -0.01
C LYS A 51 2.35 -11.04 0.32
N LYS A 52 3.14 -11.45 -0.67
CA LYS A 52 4.60 -11.47 -0.56
C LYS A 52 5.11 -10.04 -0.57
N ILE A 53 5.91 -9.66 0.43
CA ILE A 53 6.41 -8.29 0.60
C ILE A 53 7.94 -8.32 0.64
N VAL A 54 8.57 -7.40 -0.09
CA VAL A 54 10.01 -7.14 -0.06
C VAL A 54 10.20 -5.67 0.34
N ASN A 55 10.75 -5.44 1.53
CA ASN A 55 11.06 -4.11 2.02
C ASN A 55 12.55 -3.80 1.84
N LEU A 56 12.86 -2.92 0.88
CA LEU A 56 14.23 -2.52 0.56
C LEU A 56 14.93 -1.76 1.70
N ALA A 57 14.17 -1.24 2.66
CA ALA A 57 14.74 -0.61 3.85
C ALA A 57 15.32 -1.63 4.85
N ASP A 58 15.00 -2.92 4.72
CA ASP A 58 15.53 -3.97 5.59
C ASP A 58 16.94 -4.42 5.16
N GLU A 59 17.37 -4.06 3.94
CA GLU A 59 18.67 -4.43 3.36
C GLU A 59 19.78 -3.38 3.61
N ASN A 60 19.53 -2.40 4.50
CA ASN A 60 20.43 -1.28 4.80
C ASN A 60 20.83 -1.20 6.28
#